data_AF-A0A0C2DDK4-F1
#
_entry.id   AF-A0A0C2DDK4-F1
#
_cell.length_a   1.000
_cell.length_b   1.000
_cell.length_c   1.000
_cell.angle_alpha   90.00
_cell.angle_beta   90.00
_cell.angle_gamma   90.00
#
_symmetry.space_group_name_H-M   'P 1'
#
loop_
_entity.id
_entity.type
_entity.pdbx_description
1 polymer ?
#
loop_
_entity_poly.entity_id
_entity_poly.type
_entity_poly.pdbx_seq_one_letter_code
_entity_poly.pdbx_strand_id
1 'polypeptide(L)'
;MVDTTKFQNVFGHLPTVRVFCPGRVNLIGEHIDYHGYGVLPMATEDGTEILAAPNGQSIIRIANVDDQYLEHTVPLPSDWSGASPPKWYDYVLCGWKGIMEKLNSDQIGFDLLVEAALTTWMIHTNKIFEGITREEIADLCAIAEHYVGTQGGGMDQAAEVLAVDGGALRIDFSPLRSRVVTLPPLAAFTVLHCGDTLNKAATSQYNERVVEGRLAGKEALGRSLEEMLQLCEGLPSEASREELENLLSKEVVDECLSPNTQHLTSFKLRPRARHVYSEALRVDKFEEACKAGELLEMGKLMYASHESCSKHLPPLHQ
;
A
#
# COMPACT_ATOMS: atom_id res chain seq x y z
N MET A 1 15.12 -15.12 -9.79
CA MET A 1 15.60 -14.26 -10.89
C MET A 1 14.99 -14.76 -12.19
N VAL A 2 14.18 -13.93 -12.81
CA VAL A 2 13.58 -14.06 -14.13
C VAL A 2 14.67 -14.23 -15.18
N ASP A 3 14.46 -15.25 -16.00
CA ASP A 3 15.33 -15.60 -17.12
C ASP A 3 15.22 -14.56 -18.25
N THR A 4 16.35 -13.96 -18.61
CA THR A 4 16.45 -13.02 -19.75
C THR A 4 16.07 -13.66 -21.08
N THR A 5 16.17 -14.99 -21.21
CA THR A 5 15.76 -15.71 -22.41
C THR A 5 14.27 -15.58 -22.67
N LYS A 6 13.41 -15.52 -21.64
CA LYS A 6 11.97 -15.27 -21.86
C LYS A 6 11.73 -13.88 -22.44
N PHE A 7 12.41 -12.85 -21.93
CA PHE A 7 12.33 -11.49 -22.50
C PHE A 7 12.75 -11.47 -23.98
N GLN A 8 13.88 -12.12 -24.30
CA GLN A 8 14.36 -12.20 -25.69
C GLN A 8 13.40 -12.95 -26.61
N ASN A 9 12.76 -14.02 -26.13
CA ASN A 9 11.80 -14.78 -26.91
C ASN A 9 10.51 -13.99 -27.21
N VAL A 10 10.05 -13.17 -26.25
CA VAL A 10 8.84 -12.35 -26.40
C VAL A 10 9.10 -11.11 -27.27
N PHE A 11 10.17 -10.37 -26.99
CA PHE A 11 10.40 -9.06 -27.61
C PHE A 11 11.44 -9.05 -28.74
N GLY A 12 12.24 -10.11 -28.89
CA GLY A 12 13.23 -10.27 -29.95
C GLY A 12 14.58 -9.60 -29.68
N HIS A 13 14.79 -9.03 -28.50
CA HIS A 13 16.07 -8.42 -28.08
C HIS A 13 16.31 -8.64 -26.57
N LEU A 14 17.52 -8.34 -26.11
CA LEU A 14 17.85 -8.45 -24.69
C LEU A 14 17.28 -7.26 -23.90
N PRO A 15 16.94 -7.46 -22.60
CA PRO A 15 16.59 -6.36 -21.72
C PRO A 15 17.83 -5.51 -21.43
N THR A 16 17.63 -4.21 -21.21
CA THR A 16 18.68 -3.25 -20.84
C THR A 16 18.58 -2.82 -19.38
N VAL A 17 17.42 -3.03 -18.75
CA VAL A 17 17.14 -2.73 -17.34
C VAL A 17 16.60 -3.98 -16.65
N ARG A 18 17.04 -4.20 -15.40
CA ARG A 18 16.52 -5.19 -14.47
C ARG A 18 16.22 -4.47 -13.15
N VAL A 19 15.01 -4.64 -12.64
CA VAL A 19 14.58 -4.06 -11.36
C VAL A 19 14.01 -5.16 -10.50
N PHE A 20 14.41 -5.21 -9.24
CA PHE A 20 13.82 -6.09 -8.23
C PHE A 20 13.12 -5.23 -7.18
N CYS A 21 11.85 -5.54 -6.91
CA CYS A 21 11.05 -4.94 -5.87
C CYS A 21 10.71 -6.06 -4.87
N PRO A 22 11.23 -6.04 -3.63
CA PRO A 22 10.92 -7.09 -2.67
C PRO A 22 9.42 -7.09 -2.34
N GLY A 23 8.89 -8.22 -1.89
CA GLY A 23 7.63 -8.23 -1.16
C GLY A 23 7.85 -7.70 0.25
N ARG A 24 6.78 -7.73 1.06
CA ARG A 24 6.82 -7.26 2.45
C ARG A 24 5.92 -8.07 3.36
N VAL A 25 6.28 -8.11 4.64
CA VAL A 25 5.40 -8.55 5.72
C VAL A 25 5.25 -7.41 6.72
N ASN A 26 4.01 -7.14 7.13
CA ASN A 26 3.76 -6.19 8.20
C ASN A 26 3.79 -6.93 9.53
N LEU A 27 4.66 -6.53 10.46
CA LEU A 27 4.77 -7.21 11.76
C LEU A 27 3.66 -6.75 12.71
N ILE A 28 3.32 -5.47 12.65
CA ILE A 28 2.23 -4.84 13.41
C ILE A 28 1.90 -3.46 12.83
N GLY A 29 0.65 -3.00 12.98
CA GLY A 29 0.17 -1.77 12.36
C GLY A 29 -0.76 -2.01 11.18
N GLU A 30 -1.71 -2.95 11.31
CA GLU A 30 -2.68 -3.21 10.23
C GLU A 30 -3.72 -2.10 10.13
N HIS A 31 -4.10 -1.72 8.90
CA HIS A 31 -5.22 -0.79 8.64
C HIS A 31 -5.12 0.60 9.30
N ILE A 32 -3.90 1.10 9.54
CA ILE A 32 -3.66 2.42 10.15
C ILE A 32 -2.79 3.38 9.32
N ASP A 33 -2.14 2.88 8.26
CA ASP A 33 -1.25 3.66 7.39
C ASP A 33 -2.02 4.74 6.61
N TYR A 34 -3.17 4.41 6.03
CA TYR A 34 -4.06 5.38 5.38
C TYR A 34 -4.77 6.34 6.35
N HIS A 35 -4.55 6.18 7.66
CA HIS A 35 -4.95 7.15 8.69
C HIS A 35 -3.76 8.01 9.17
N GLY A 36 -2.57 7.80 8.60
CA GLY A 36 -1.37 8.57 8.91
C GLY A 36 -0.60 8.09 10.14
N TYR A 37 -0.96 6.95 10.74
CA TYR A 37 -0.24 6.39 11.86
C TYR A 37 0.91 5.49 11.42
N GLY A 38 1.96 5.45 12.23
CA GLY A 38 3.14 4.66 11.91
C GLY A 38 2.90 3.16 11.99
N VAL A 39 3.62 2.43 11.13
CA VAL A 39 3.53 0.97 10.95
C VAL A 39 4.91 0.34 11.04
N LEU A 40 4.98 -0.98 11.25
CA LEU A 40 6.25 -1.68 11.44
C LEU A 40 6.37 -2.94 10.53
N PRO A 41 6.60 -2.75 9.22
CA PRO A 41 6.87 -3.85 8.29
C PRO A 41 8.36 -4.19 8.18
N MET A 42 8.64 -5.27 7.44
CA MET A 42 9.96 -5.56 6.88
C MET A 42 9.79 -6.14 5.48
N ALA A 43 10.79 -5.91 4.61
CA ALA A 43 10.82 -6.54 3.29
C ALA A 43 11.12 -8.05 3.40
N THR A 44 10.61 -8.82 2.45
CA THR A 44 10.91 -10.25 2.30
C THR A 44 11.97 -10.47 1.23
N GLU A 45 12.62 -11.64 1.26
CA GLU A 45 13.55 -12.06 0.19
C GLU A 45 12.81 -12.38 -1.11
N ASP A 46 11.57 -12.86 -1.01
CA ASP A 46 10.67 -13.03 -2.14
C ASP A 46 10.17 -11.68 -2.62
N GLY A 47 9.97 -11.54 -3.93
CA GLY A 47 9.51 -10.31 -4.53
C GLY A 47 9.26 -10.43 -6.01
N THR A 48 9.35 -9.28 -6.65
CA THR A 48 8.95 -9.05 -8.03
C THR A 48 10.15 -8.62 -8.83
N GLU A 49 10.37 -9.23 -9.98
CA GLU A 49 11.37 -8.76 -10.92
C GLU A 49 10.74 -8.26 -12.22
N ILE A 50 11.32 -7.16 -12.72
CA ILE A 50 10.96 -6.54 -13.99
C ILE A 50 12.19 -6.49 -14.88
N LEU A 51 12.03 -6.99 -16.11
CA LEU A 51 12.99 -6.81 -17.20
C LEU A 51 12.42 -5.84 -18.21
N ALA A 52 13.21 -4.89 -18.67
CA ALA A 52 12.74 -3.89 -19.61
C ALA A 52 13.80 -3.40 -20.58
N ALA A 53 13.36 -2.86 -21.71
CA ALA A 53 14.21 -2.14 -22.65
C ALA A 53 13.40 -1.15 -23.51
N PRO A 54 13.95 0.03 -23.86
CA PRO A 54 13.38 0.88 -24.88
C PRO A 54 13.24 0.14 -26.21
N ASN A 55 12.12 0.32 -26.91
CA ASN A 55 11.84 -0.42 -28.14
C ASN A 55 11.93 0.45 -29.41
N GLY A 56 12.11 1.77 -29.25
CA GLY A 56 12.19 2.72 -30.37
C GLY A 56 10.88 2.90 -31.14
N GLN A 57 9.77 2.41 -30.60
CA GLN A 57 8.42 2.51 -31.17
C GLN A 57 7.56 3.48 -30.35
N SER A 58 6.40 3.85 -30.88
CA SER A 58 5.40 4.64 -30.15
C SER A 58 4.39 3.75 -29.42
N ILE A 59 4.87 2.69 -28.76
CA ILE A 59 4.04 1.77 -27.98
C ILE A 59 4.77 1.28 -26.72
N ILE A 60 4.01 1.00 -25.66
CA ILE A 60 4.45 0.23 -24.50
C ILE A 60 3.95 -1.20 -24.67
N ARG A 61 4.82 -2.21 -24.58
CA ARG A 61 4.42 -3.63 -24.57
C ARG A 61 4.70 -4.23 -23.20
N ILE A 62 3.68 -4.84 -22.58
CA ILE A 62 3.73 -5.40 -21.24
C ILE A 62 3.38 -6.88 -21.33
N ALA A 63 4.33 -7.74 -21.00
CA ALA A 63 4.17 -9.17 -20.93
C ALA A 63 4.43 -9.66 -19.50
N ASN A 64 3.94 -10.86 -19.18
CA ASN A 64 4.16 -11.49 -17.89
C ASN A 64 4.99 -12.79 -18.04
N VAL A 65 5.72 -13.17 -17.00
CA VAL A 65 6.41 -14.47 -16.96
C VAL A 65 5.45 -15.65 -16.84
N ASP A 66 4.23 -15.41 -16.37
CA ASP A 66 3.15 -16.37 -16.34
C ASP A 66 2.16 -16.10 -17.48
N ASP A 67 2.04 -17.09 -18.37
CA ASP A 67 1.27 -16.98 -19.62
C ASP A 67 -0.24 -16.88 -19.37
N GLN A 68 -0.73 -17.09 -18.14
CA GLN A 68 -2.13 -16.81 -17.78
C GLN A 68 -2.46 -15.31 -17.88
N TYR A 69 -1.44 -14.44 -17.73
CA TYR A 69 -1.59 -13.00 -17.85
C TYR A 69 -1.22 -12.56 -19.28
N LEU A 70 -2.25 -12.37 -20.10
CA LEU A 70 -2.09 -12.01 -21.51
C LEU A 70 -1.35 -10.68 -21.69
N GLU A 71 -0.49 -10.64 -22.71
CA GLU A 71 0.23 -9.44 -23.13
C GLU A 71 -0.71 -8.26 -23.39
N HIS A 72 -0.26 -7.07 -23.02
CA HIS A 72 -0.97 -5.83 -23.27
C HIS A 72 -0.07 -4.82 -23.99
N THR A 73 -0.62 -4.12 -24.98
CA THR A 73 0.06 -3.06 -25.72
C THR A 73 -0.70 -1.75 -25.55
N VAL A 74 0.03 -0.68 -25.21
CA VAL A 74 -0.51 0.67 -25.05
C VAL A 74 0.09 1.58 -26.13
N PRO A 75 -0.71 2.21 -27.00
CA PRO A 75 -0.21 3.17 -27.97
C PRO A 75 0.21 4.48 -27.30
N LEU A 76 1.25 5.13 -27.84
CA LEU A 76 1.74 6.43 -27.38
C LEU A 76 1.50 7.52 -28.44
N PRO A 77 1.12 8.74 -28.02
CA PRO A 77 0.87 9.15 -26.63
C PRO A 77 -0.39 8.50 -26.06
N SER A 78 -0.33 8.08 -24.79
CA SER A 78 -1.45 7.52 -24.04
C SER A 78 -2.02 8.56 -23.06
N ASP A 79 -3.34 8.57 -22.95
CA ASP A 79 -4.15 9.35 -22.00
C ASP A 79 -4.69 8.49 -20.84
N TRP A 80 -4.10 7.30 -20.62
CA TRP A 80 -4.51 6.41 -19.53
C TRP A 80 -4.52 7.15 -18.19
N SER A 81 -5.64 6.99 -17.47
CA SER A 81 -5.97 7.76 -16.26
C SER A 81 -6.53 6.88 -15.14
N GLY A 82 -6.27 5.57 -15.20
CA GLY A 82 -6.74 4.59 -14.22
C GLY A 82 -7.78 3.62 -14.78
N ALA A 83 -8.08 2.59 -13.98
CA ALA A 83 -9.04 1.55 -14.32
C ALA A 83 -9.72 0.99 -13.06
N SER A 84 -11.05 0.82 -13.13
CA SER A 84 -11.84 0.19 -12.06
C SER A 84 -13.01 -0.59 -12.68
N PRO A 85 -13.06 -1.93 -12.58
CA PRO A 85 -12.08 -2.79 -11.92
C PRO A 85 -10.76 -2.85 -12.71
N PRO A 86 -9.61 -2.95 -12.03
CA PRO A 86 -8.32 -3.00 -12.70
C PRO A 86 -8.01 -4.39 -13.28
N LYS A 87 -7.24 -4.40 -14.36
CA LYS A 87 -6.53 -5.58 -14.87
C LYS A 87 -5.09 -5.58 -14.34
N TRP A 88 -4.41 -6.71 -14.49
CA TRP A 88 -3.06 -6.91 -13.94
C TRP A 88 -2.04 -5.85 -14.43
N TYR A 89 -2.13 -5.44 -15.70
CA TYR A 89 -1.22 -4.46 -16.29
C TYR A 89 -1.52 -3.02 -15.83
N ASP A 90 -2.71 -2.73 -15.29
CA ASP A 90 -3.06 -1.39 -14.83
C ASP A 90 -2.18 -0.96 -13.64
N TYR A 91 -1.71 -1.91 -12.81
CA TYR A 91 -0.74 -1.65 -11.74
C TYR A 91 0.63 -1.20 -12.28
N VAL A 92 1.05 -1.71 -13.46
CA VAL A 92 2.25 -1.22 -14.14
C VAL A 92 2.01 0.20 -14.66
N LEU A 93 0.83 0.44 -15.23
CA LEU A 93 0.45 1.76 -15.76
C LEU A 93 0.29 2.81 -14.66
N CYS A 94 -0.12 2.45 -13.43
CA CYS A 94 -0.08 3.31 -12.26
C CYS A 94 1.31 3.91 -12.08
N GLY A 95 2.32 3.04 -11.95
CA GLY A 95 3.71 3.48 -11.77
C GLY A 95 4.15 4.37 -12.92
N TRP A 96 3.90 3.95 -14.18
CA TRP A 96 4.28 4.74 -15.36
C TRP A 96 3.66 6.13 -15.34
N LYS A 97 2.35 6.21 -15.08
CA LYS A 97 1.57 7.45 -15.02
C LYS A 97 2.09 8.39 -13.93
N GLY A 98 2.31 7.87 -12.71
CA GLY A 98 2.86 8.66 -11.61
C GLY A 98 4.21 9.31 -11.96
N ILE A 99 5.09 8.56 -12.64
CA ILE A 99 6.37 9.09 -13.11
C ILE A 99 6.21 10.14 -14.20
N MET A 100 5.31 9.91 -15.17
CA MET A 100 5.09 10.87 -16.26
C MET A 100 4.61 12.21 -15.71
N GLU A 101 3.72 12.19 -14.71
CA GLU A 101 3.21 13.40 -14.08
C GLU A 101 4.26 14.12 -13.23
N LYS A 102 5.09 13.37 -12.47
CA LYS A 102 6.15 13.95 -11.65
C LYS A 102 7.26 14.59 -12.50
N LEU A 103 7.66 13.95 -13.60
CA LEU A 103 8.79 14.38 -14.41
C LEU A 103 8.40 15.31 -15.57
N ASN A 104 7.12 15.35 -15.97
CA ASN A 104 6.65 16.07 -17.15
C ASN A 104 7.52 15.79 -18.39
N SER A 105 7.84 14.50 -18.61
CA SER A 105 8.74 14.02 -19.67
C SER A 105 7.99 13.50 -20.90
N ASP A 106 8.68 13.43 -22.03
CA ASP A 106 8.14 12.86 -23.27
C ASP A 106 7.82 11.37 -23.11
N GLN A 107 6.67 10.92 -23.59
CA GLN A 107 6.31 9.50 -23.54
C GLN A 107 7.12 8.70 -24.57
N ILE A 108 7.91 7.74 -24.10
CA ILE A 108 8.74 6.85 -24.93
C ILE A 108 8.20 5.41 -24.90
N GLY A 109 8.37 4.68 -26.00
CA GLY A 109 8.02 3.27 -26.06
C GLY A 109 9.08 2.36 -25.44
N PHE A 110 8.62 1.35 -24.73
CA PHE A 110 9.44 0.34 -24.08
C PHE A 110 8.71 -0.99 -23.97
N ASP A 111 9.48 -2.05 -23.82
CA ASP A 111 9.00 -3.40 -23.59
C ASP A 111 9.32 -3.81 -22.16
N LEU A 112 8.39 -4.53 -21.54
CA LEU A 112 8.42 -4.83 -20.12
C LEU A 112 7.93 -6.27 -19.90
N LEU A 113 8.79 -7.12 -19.31
CA LEU A 113 8.43 -8.45 -18.83
C LEU A 113 8.35 -8.43 -17.31
N VAL A 114 7.19 -8.80 -16.78
CA VAL A 114 6.80 -8.68 -15.38
C VAL A 114 6.68 -10.05 -14.72
N GLU A 115 7.26 -10.24 -13.54
CA GLU A 115 6.90 -11.36 -12.65
C GLU A 115 5.68 -11.02 -11.78
N ALA A 116 5.62 -9.81 -11.23
CA ALA A 116 4.44 -9.18 -10.66
C ALA A 116 4.55 -7.64 -10.77
N ALA A 117 3.48 -6.88 -10.59
CA ALA A 117 3.55 -5.43 -10.86
C ALA A 117 4.19 -4.69 -9.70
N LEU A 118 5.26 -3.93 -9.95
CA LEU A 118 5.58 -2.62 -9.35
C LEU A 118 6.97 -2.13 -9.85
N THR A 119 7.04 -0.83 -10.21
CA THR A 119 8.17 -0.01 -10.69
C THR A 119 8.33 0.17 -12.22
N THR A 120 8.29 1.42 -12.68
CA THR A 120 8.46 1.84 -14.09
C THR A 120 9.46 2.99 -14.28
N TRP A 121 9.88 3.64 -13.20
CA TRP A 121 10.73 4.84 -13.25
C TRP A 121 12.12 4.58 -13.87
N MET A 122 12.79 3.49 -13.45
CA MET A 122 14.11 3.11 -13.97
C MET A 122 14.07 2.85 -15.48
N ILE A 123 12.95 2.34 -15.98
CA ILE A 123 12.76 2.01 -17.40
C ILE A 123 12.71 3.29 -18.24
N HIS A 124 11.98 4.29 -17.76
CA HIS A 124 11.78 5.53 -18.48
C HIS A 124 13.06 6.38 -18.58
N THR A 125 13.85 6.43 -17.51
CA THR A 125 15.00 7.34 -17.41
C THR A 125 16.36 6.66 -17.54
N ASN A 126 16.41 5.33 -17.45
CA ASN A 126 17.64 4.54 -17.35
C ASN A 126 18.61 5.01 -16.24
N LYS A 127 18.08 5.61 -15.19
CA LYS A 127 18.80 6.11 -14.02
C LYS A 127 18.25 5.41 -12.78
N ILE A 128 18.98 5.43 -11.67
CA ILE A 128 18.60 4.67 -10.45
C ILE A 128 17.91 5.54 -9.39
N PHE A 129 18.27 6.81 -9.19
CA PHE A 129 17.50 7.79 -8.38
C PHE A 129 17.93 9.25 -8.66
N GLU A 130 18.32 9.59 -9.90
CA GLU A 130 18.80 10.95 -10.19
C GLU A 130 17.66 11.96 -10.11
N GLY A 131 17.71 12.85 -9.10
CA GLY A 131 16.76 13.94 -8.93
C GLY A 131 15.47 13.57 -8.20
N ILE A 132 15.32 12.34 -7.71
CA ILE A 132 14.19 11.90 -6.87
C ILE A 132 14.72 10.98 -5.76
N THR A 133 14.35 11.28 -4.51
CA THR A 133 14.72 10.46 -3.34
C THR A 133 13.94 9.14 -3.28
N ARG A 134 14.40 8.17 -2.49
CA ARG A 134 13.68 6.91 -2.27
C ARG A 134 12.32 7.17 -1.63
N GLU A 135 12.26 8.11 -0.70
CA GLU A 135 11.04 8.56 -0.02
C GLU A 135 10.04 9.16 -1.02
N GLU A 136 10.49 10.04 -1.91
CA GLU A 136 9.61 10.59 -2.95
C GLU A 136 9.08 9.52 -3.91
N ILE A 137 9.84 8.45 -4.17
CA ILE A 137 9.35 7.34 -5.00
C ILE A 137 8.33 6.50 -4.25
N ALA A 138 8.56 6.21 -2.97
CA ALA A 138 7.58 5.53 -2.14
C ALA A 138 6.24 6.31 -2.10
N ASP A 139 6.30 7.62 -1.83
CA ASP A 139 5.12 8.49 -1.82
C ASP A 139 4.43 8.52 -3.19
N LEU A 140 5.20 8.64 -4.28
CA LEU A 140 4.65 8.67 -5.63
C LEU A 140 3.97 7.36 -6.00
N CYS A 141 4.59 6.22 -5.67
CA CYS A 141 4.00 4.90 -5.89
C CYS A 141 2.70 4.72 -5.09
N ALA A 142 2.67 5.16 -3.84
CA ALA A 142 1.48 5.11 -3.00
C ALA A 142 0.31 5.91 -3.59
N ILE A 143 0.59 7.13 -4.08
CA ILE A 143 -0.42 7.97 -4.75
C ILE A 143 -0.84 7.34 -6.08
N ALA A 144 0.11 6.83 -6.86
CA ALA A 144 -0.16 6.26 -8.17
C ALA A 144 -1.04 5.01 -8.10
N GLU A 145 -0.95 4.19 -7.04
CA GLU A 145 -1.82 3.03 -6.89
C GLU A 145 -3.31 3.41 -6.75
N HIS A 146 -3.64 4.66 -6.40
CA HIS A 146 -5.04 5.09 -6.37
C HIS A 146 -5.71 5.08 -7.75
N TYR A 147 -4.93 5.07 -8.85
CA TYR A 147 -5.47 4.93 -10.21
C TYR A 147 -6.16 3.57 -10.46
N VAL A 148 -5.89 2.53 -9.67
CA VAL A 148 -6.61 1.24 -9.74
C VAL A 148 -7.82 1.18 -8.80
N GLY A 149 -8.16 2.29 -8.13
CA GLY A 149 -9.38 2.47 -7.34
C GLY A 149 -9.24 2.19 -5.84
N THR A 150 -8.14 1.61 -5.39
CA THR A 150 -7.83 1.39 -3.97
C THR A 150 -7.41 2.69 -3.29
N GLN A 151 -7.97 2.98 -2.11
CA GLN A 151 -7.63 4.18 -1.33
C GLN A 151 -6.67 3.83 -0.17
N GLY A 152 -5.63 3.06 -0.51
CA GLY A 152 -4.63 2.58 0.45
C GLY A 152 -3.69 3.67 0.95
N GLY A 153 -2.91 3.31 1.97
CA GLY A 153 -1.84 4.15 2.50
C GLY A 153 -0.53 3.89 1.75
N GLY A 154 0.57 4.32 2.38
CA GLY A 154 1.91 4.23 1.79
C GLY A 154 2.80 3.13 2.35
N MET A 155 2.28 2.24 3.21
CA MET A 155 3.10 1.25 3.91
C MET A 155 3.84 0.34 2.93
N ASP A 156 3.11 -0.22 1.96
CA ASP A 156 3.61 -1.26 1.08
C ASP A 156 4.78 -0.72 0.26
N GLN A 157 4.54 0.38 -0.44
CA GLN A 157 5.51 1.03 -1.31
C GLN A 157 6.71 1.57 -0.52
N ALA A 158 6.48 2.11 0.69
CA ALA A 158 7.56 2.55 1.55
C ALA A 158 8.40 1.38 2.09
N ALA A 159 7.79 0.26 2.47
CA ALA A 159 8.51 -0.93 2.92
C ALA A 159 9.40 -1.49 1.80
N GLU A 160 8.86 -1.59 0.60
CA GLU A 160 9.57 -2.12 -0.56
C GLU A 160 10.74 -1.22 -0.98
N VAL A 161 10.51 0.10 -0.99
CA VAL A 161 11.50 1.07 -1.48
C VAL A 161 12.52 1.44 -0.42
N LEU A 162 12.18 1.47 0.87
CA LEU A 162 13.05 1.96 1.95
C LEU A 162 13.73 0.86 2.77
N ALA A 163 13.39 -0.42 2.54
CA ALA A 163 13.97 -1.54 3.27
C ALA A 163 15.50 -1.56 3.26
N VAL A 164 16.03 -2.14 4.33
CA VAL A 164 17.45 -2.43 4.53
C VAL A 164 17.59 -3.90 4.94
N ASP A 165 18.69 -4.52 4.53
CA ASP A 165 19.01 -5.89 4.91
C ASP A 165 19.14 -6.03 6.44
N GLY A 166 18.60 -7.13 6.98
CA GLY A 166 18.66 -7.46 8.40
C GLY A 166 17.85 -6.57 9.36
N GLY A 167 16.93 -5.74 8.87
CA GLY A 167 16.16 -4.81 9.71
C GLY A 167 14.67 -4.73 9.37
N ALA A 168 13.84 -4.59 10.41
CA ALA A 168 12.48 -4.10 10.24
C ALA A 168 12.49 -2.57 10.13
N LEU A 169 11.42 -1.99 9.61
CA LEU A 169 11.27 -0.55 9.46
C LEU A 169 10.10 -0.06 10.29
N ARG A 170 10.32 0.98 11.09
CA ARG A 170 9.22 1.84 11.54
C ARG A 170 9.04 2.94 10.52
N ILE A 171 7.87 2.96 9.89
CA ILE A 171 7.48 3.91 8.85
C ILE A 171 6.42 4.83 9.44
N ASP A 172 6.69 6.13 9.47
CA ASP A 172 5.75 7.16 9.89
C ASP A 172 5.34 7.99 8.66
N PHE A 173 4.10 8.48 8.65
CA PHE A 173 3.54 9.25 7.52
C PHE A 173 3.33 10.72 7.90
N SER A 174 3.21 11.59 6.89
CA SER A 174 2.90 13.02 7.04
C SER A 174 3.87 13.80 7.96
N PRO A 175 5.17 13.91 7.62
CA PRO A 175 5.82 13.47 6.38
C PRO A 175 6.32 12.01 6.45
N LEU A 176 6.53 11.39 5.28
CA LEU A 176 7.11 10.06 5.17
C LEU A 176 8.51 10.04 5.80
N ARG A 177 8.69 9.19 6.81
CA ARG A 177 9.96 8.95 7.50
C ARG A 177 10.09 7.47 7.78
N SER A 178 11.31 6.95 7.67
CA SER A 178 11.63 5.59 8.08
C SER A 178 12.78 5.57 9.07
N ARG A 179 12.73 4.62 10.01
CA ARG A 179 13.87 4.27 10.85
C ARG A 179 13.96 2.76 10.99
N VAL A 180 15.19 2.26 11.06
CA VAL A 180 15.45 0.82 11.25
C VAL A 180 15.10 0.43 12.67
N VAL A 181 14.35 -0.65 12.83
CA VAL A 181 14.08 -1.33 14.10
C VAL A 181 14.82 -2.66 14.07
N THR A 182 15.81 -2.79 14.95
CA THR A 182 16.53 -4.05 15.13
C THR A 182 15.64 -5.04 15.87
N LEU A 183 15.36 -6.17 15.24
CA LEU A 183 14.64 -7.28 15.87
C LEU A 183 15.59 -8.04 16.81
N PRO A 184 15.10 -8.59 17.95
CA PRO A 184 15.93 -9.38 18.83
C PRO A 184 16.54 -10.59 18.10
N PRO A 185 17.81 -10.98 18.33
CA PRO A 185 18.48 -12.06 17.58
C PRO A 185 17.78 -13.44 17.64
N LEU A 186 16.97 -13.65 18.69
CA LEU A 186 16.20 -14.88 18.90
C LEU A 186 14.80 -14.82 18.26
N ALA A 187 14.40 -13.70 17.69
CA ALA A 187 13.13 -13.56 16.98
C ALA A 187 13.23 -14.20 15.59
N ALA A 188 12.30 -15.11 15.30
CA ALA A 188 12.11 -15.66 13.97
C ALA A 188 10.63 -15.50 13.58
N PHE A 189 10.40 -15.04 12.36
CA PHE A 189 9.06 -14.85 11.80
C PHE A 189 8.79 -15.90 10.72
N THR A 190 7.61 -16.48 10.72
CA THR A 190 7.17 -17.44 9.71
C THR A 190 5.86 -16.97 9.11
N VAL A 191 5.81 -16.85 7.80
CA VAL A 191 4.61 -16.49 7.06
C VAL A 191 3.87 -17.76 6.65
N LEU A 192 2.59 -17.84 7.00
CA LEU A 192 1.71 -18.97 6.67
C LEU A 192 0.52 -18.44 5.85
N HIS A 193 0.44 -18.83 4.58
CA HIS A 193 -0.68 -18.48 3.71
C HIS A 193 -1.93 -19.31 4.08
N CYS A 194 -3.07 -18.66 4.32
CA CYS A 194 -4.30 -19.33 4.77
C CYS A 194 -4.98 -20.20 3.70
N GLY A 195 -4.65 -20.00 2.43
CA GLY A 195 -5.19 -20.72 1.27
C GLY A 195 -6.24 -19.95 0.48
N ASP A 196 -6.68 -18.79 0.99
CA ASP A 196 -7.64 -17.91 0.34
C ASP A 196 -6.96 -16.74 -0.38
N THR A 197 -7.55 -16.28 -1.48
CA THR A 197 -7.08 -15.10 -2.23
C THR A 197 -8.12 -13.99 -2.15
N LEU A 198 -7.70 -12.78 -1.75
CA LEU A 198 -8.56 -11.59 -1.69
C LEU A 198 -8.04 -10.51 -2.63
N ASN A 199 -8.85 -10.09 -3.60
CA ASN A 199 -8.53 -8.95 -4.45
C ASN A 199 -9.11 -7.64 -3.85
N LYS A 200 -8.24 -6.81 -3.28
CA LYS A 200 -8.62 -5.55 -2.61
C LYS A 200 -9.30 -4.55 -3.57
N ALA A 201 -8.83 -4.47 -4.81
CA ALA A 201 -9.35 -3.53 -5.81
C ALA A 201 -10.68 -3.98 -6.44
N ALA A 202 -11.08 -5.24 -6.24
CA ALA A 202 -12.31 -5.77 -6.81
C ALA A 202 -13.59 -5.36 -6.05
N THR A 203 -13.48 -4.84 -4.82
CA THR A 203 -14.65 -4.52 -3.97
C THR A 203 -14.49 -3.18 -3.25
N SER A 204 -15.61 -2.57 -2.83
CA SER A 204 -15.62 -1.33 -2.03
C SER A 204 -15.15 -1.52 -0.59
N GLN A 205 -15.06 -2.78 -0.14
CA GLN A 205 -14.87 -3.16 1.26
C GLN A 205 -13.65 -2.51 1.92
N TYR A 206 -12.53 -2.44 1.19
CA TYR A 206 -11.32 -1.80 1.69
C TYR A 206 -11.56 -0.29 1.89
N ASN A 207 -12.12 0.38 0.88
CA ASN A 207 -12.40 1.82 0.92
C ASN A 207 -13.47 2.18 1.97
N GLU A 208 -14.43 1.29 2.25
CA GLU A 208 -15.38 1.47 3.36
C GLU A 208 -14.65 1.66 4.70
N ARG A 209 -13.62 0.86 4.97
CA ARG A 209 -12.82 0.96 6.20
C ARG A 209 -12.05 2.28 6.27
N VAL A 210 -11.50 2.71 5.14
CA VAL A 210 -10.80 3.98 5.01
C VAL A 210 -11.73 5.14 5.38
N VAL A 211 -12.94 5.16 4.83
CA VAL A 211 -13.95 6.18 5.12
C VAL A 211 -14.36 6.16 6.58
N GLU A 212 -14.71 4.99 7.12
CA GLU A 212 -15.18 4.86 8.50
C GLU A 212 -14.15 5.40 9.50
N GLY A 213 -12.86 5.11 9.30
CA GLY A 213 -11.81 5.63 10.17
C GLY A 213 -11.50 7.12 9.95
N ARG A 214 -11.60 7.64 8.70
CA ARG A 214 -11.48 9.09 8.43
C ARG A 214 -12.56 9.88 9.15
N LEU A 215 -13.81 9.43 9.10
CA LEU A 215 -14.94 10.05 9.78
C LEU A 215 -14.73 10.03 11.30
N ALA A 216 -14.35 8.88 11.85
CA ALA A 216 -14.13 8.76 13.29
C ALA A 216 -12.93 9.59 13.79
N GLY A 217 -11.93 9.83 12.93
CA GLY A 217 -10.74 10.63 13.23
C GLY A 217 -10.94 12.14 13.32
N LYS A 218 -12.03 12.70 12.76
CA LYS A 218 -12.26 14.15 12.71
C LYS A 218 -12.33 14.81 14.09
N GLU A 219 -12.88 14.12 15.08
CA GLU A 219 -13.05 14.62 16.47
C GLU A 219 -11.77 14.54 17.32
N ALA A 220 -10.75 13.82 16.85
CA ALA A 220 -9.61 13.40 17.67
C ALA A 220 -8.30 14.15 17.35
N LEU A 221 -8.33 15.08 16.39
CA LEU A 221 -7.13 15.77 15.90
C LEU A 221 -6.34 16.49 17.01
N GLY A 222 -5.02 16.28 17.03
CA GLY A 222 -4.10 16.97 17.95
C GLY A 222 -4.00 16.41 19.37
N ARG A 223 -4.60 15.24 19.64
CA ARG A 223 -4.58 14.57 20.95
C ARG A 223 -3.58 13.40 20.99
N SER A 224 -3.21 12.95 22.19
CA SER A 224 -2.43 11.71 22.36
C SER A 224 -3.26 10.46 22.03
N LEU A 225 -2.61 9.35 21.67
CA LEU A 225 -3.29 8.09 21.36
C LEU A 225 -4.14 7.58 22.53
N GLU A 226 -3.68 7.77 23.76
CA GLU A 226 -4.41 7.42 24.98
C GLU A 226 -5.68 8.25 25.14
N GLU A 227 -5.63 9.56 24.88
CA GLU A 227 -6.81 10.43 24.90
C GLU A 227 -7.77 10.09 23.76
N MET A 228 -7.26 9.82 22.56
CA MET A 228 -8.07 9.39 21.41
C MET A 228 -8.82 8.08 21.70
N LEU A 229 -8.16 7.13 22.37
CA LEU A 229 -8.78 5.89 22.83
C LEU A 229 -9.89 6.12 23.86
N GLN A 230 -9.71 7.05 24.80
CA GLN A 230 -10.77 7.39 25.74
C GLN A 230 -11.96 8.06 25.06
N LEU A 231 -11.70 8.95 24.10
CA LEU A 231 -12.75 9.63 23.33
C LEU A 231 -13.52 8.68 22.42
N CYS A 232 -12.86 7.66 21.86
CA CYS A 232 -13.52 6.73 20.95
C CYS A 232 -14.66 5.94 21.62
N GLU A 233 -14.62 5.76 22.95
CA GLU A 233 -15.70 5.11 23.69
C GLU A 233 -17.01 5.91 23.66
N GLY A 234 -16.91 7.24 23.52
CA GLY A 234 -18.05 8.14 23.37
C GLY A 234 -18.67 8.13 21.97
N LEU A 235 -18.00 7.57 20.97
CA LEU A 235 -18.54 7.46 19.61
C LEU A 235 -19.68 6.42 19.55
N PRO A 236 -20.69 6.63 18.69
CA PRO A 236 -21.67 5.60 18.42
C PRO A 236 -20.99 4.39 17.74
N SER A 237 -21.55 3.21 17.98
CA SER A 237 -21.03 1.98 17.35
C SER A 237 -21.13 2.05 15.83
N GLU A 238 -22.24 2.61 15.36
CA GLU A 238 -22.59 2.81 13.97
C GLU A 238 -23.42 4.09 13.88
N ALA A 239 -23.26 4.85 12.81
CA ALA A 239 -24.01 6.07 12.55
C ALA A 239 -24.44 6.10 11.08
N SER A 240 -25.65 6.55 10.82
CA SER A 240 -26.15 6.82 9.48
C SER A 240 -25.46 8.03 8.85
N ARG A 241 -25.51 8.12 7.52
CA ARG A 241 -25.03 9.29 6.78
C ARG A 241 -25.72 10.56 7.26
N GLU A 242 -27.04 10.53 7.45
CA GLU A 242 -27.82 11.70 7.90
C GLU A 242 -27.37 12.17 9.30
N GLU A 243 -27.16 11.25 10.25
CA GLU A 243 -26.64 11.59 11.58
C GLU A 243 -25.24 12.24 11.49
N LEU A 244 -24.38 11.73 10.62
CA LEU A 244 -23.03 12.28 10.42
C LEU A 244 -23.03 13.63 9.73
N GLU A 245 -23.88 13.83 8.71
CA GLU A 245 -24.03 15.13 8.03
C GLU A 245 -24.56 16.20 9.00
N ASN A 246 -25.43 15.81 9.93
CA ASN A 246 -25.92 16.71 10.98
C ASN A 246 -24.83 17.07 12.01
N LEU A 247 -23.89 16.16 12.29
CA LEU A 247 -22.81 16.36 13.26
C LEU A 247 -21.61 17.12 12.67
N LEU A 248 -21.19 16.76 11.45
CA LEU A 248 -19.93 17.21 10.84
C LEU A 248 -20.13 18.18 9.68
N SER A 249 -21.36 18.44 9.24
CA SER A 249 -21.74 19.00 7.93
C SER A 249 -21.63 18.01 6.77
N LYS A 250 -22.43 18.25 5.73
CA LYS A 250 -22.44 17.41 4.52
C LYS A 250 -21.11 17.48 3.79
N GLU A 251 -20.50 18.65 3.72
CA GLU A 251 -19.25 18.89 3.03
C GLU A 251 -18.12 18.03 3.62
N VAL A 252 -18.02 17.96 4.95
CA VAL A 252 -16.99 17.14 5.64
C VAL A 252 -17.21 15.64 5.43
N VAL A 253 -18.47 15.19 5.40
CA VAL A 253 -18.79 13.78 5.13
C VAL A 253 -18.43 13.44 3.69
N ASP A 254 -18.81 14.29 2.73
CA ASP A 254 -18.53 14.11 1.31
C ASP A 254 -17.01 14.11 1.02
N GLU A 255 -16.23 14.92 1.71
CA GLU A 255 -14.75 14.91 1.66
C GLU A 255 -14.13 13.58 2.13
N CYS A 256 -14.79 12.86 3.04
CA CYS A 256 -14.28 11.58 3.54
C CYS A 256 -14.56 10.43 2.58
N LEU A 257 -15.60 10.53 1.75
CA LEU A 257 -16.08 9.49 0.83
C LEU A 257 -15.21 9.39 -0.44
N SER A 258 -14.88 8.16 -0.85
CA SER A 258 -14.29 7.89 -2.17
C SER A 258 -15.38 7.65 -3.22
N PRO A 259 -15.05 7.71 -4.53
CA PRO A 259 -16.03 7.52 -5.60
C PRO A 259 -16.87 6.24 -5.46
N ASN A 260 -16.24 5.13 -5.05
CA ASN A 260 -16.90 3.84 -4.87
C ASN A 260 -17.55 3.64 -3.48
N THR A 261 -17.58 4.65 -2.61
CA THR A 261 -18.26 4.58 -1.29
C THR A 261 -19.40 5.59 -1.17
N GLN A 262 -19.69 6.37 -2.22
CA GLN A 262 -20.77 7.37 -2.22
C GLN A 262 -22.16 6.79 -1.93
N HIS A 263 -22.33 5.49 -2.18
CA HIS A 263 -23.59 4.77 -1.97
C HIS A 263 -23.81 4.35 -0.51
N LEU A 264 -22.81 4.50 0.36
CA LEU A 264 -22.92 4.11 1.77
C LEU A 264 -23.90 5.01 2.53
N THR A 265 -24.74 4.37 3.34
CA THR A 265 -25.76 5.04 4.17
C THR A 265 -25.51 4.87 5.66
N SER A 266 -24.56 4.01 6.05
CA SER A 266 -24.22 3.69 7.43
C SER A 266 -22.74 3.40 7.59
N PHE A 267 -22.16 3.77 8.74
CA PHE A 267 -20.72 3.75 9.01
C PHE A 267 -20.43 3.25 10.42
N LYS A 268 -19.56 2.24 10.56
CA LYS A 268 -19.10 1.74 11.86
C LYS A 268 -17.99 2.65 12.39
N LEU A 269 -18.29 3.51 13.36
CA LEU A 269 -17.33 4.51 13.85
C LEU A 269 -16.48 3.97 15.00
N ARG A 270 -17.10 3.75 16.18
CA ARG A 270 -16.38 3.31 17.38
C ARG A 270 -15.47 2.09 17.18
N PRO A 271 -15.91 0.95 16.58
CA PRO A 271 -15.01 -0.19 16.44
C PRO A 271 -13.80 0.14 15.56
N ARG A 272 -13.94 0.99 14.54
CA ARG A 272 -12.82 1.38 13.66
C ARG A 272 -11.86 2.31 14.37
N ALA A 273 -12.36 3.36 15.01
CA ALA A 273 -11.53 4.24 15.83
C ALA A 273 -10.76 3.48 16.92
N ARG A 274 -11.45 2.58 17.64
CA ARG A 274 -10.83 1.75 18.66
C ARG A 274 -9.71 0.89 18.08
N HIS A 275 -9.94 0.25 16.93
CA HIS A 275 -8.89 -0.51 16.26
C HIS A 275 -7.70 0.39 15.92
N VAL A 276 -7.94 1.49 15.19
CA VAL A 276 -6.90 2.39 14.68
C VAL A 276 -6.02 2.92 15.81
N TYR A 277 -6.61 3.52 16.85
CA TYR A 277 -5.82 4.12 17.93
C TYR A 277 -5.13 3.06 18.78
N SER A 278 -5.78 1.92 19.03
CA SER A 278 -5.15 0.85 19.83
C SER A 278 -4.04 0.16 19.06
N GLU A 279 -4.16 0.04 17.74
CA GLU A 279 -3.15 -0.53 16.86
C GLU A 279 -1.94 0.40 16.76
N ALA A 280 -2.14 1.70 16.53
CA ALA A 280 -1.06 2.69 16.54
C ALA A 280 -0.25 2.63 17.85
N LEU A 281 -0.95 2.54 18.99
CA LEU A 281 -0.29 2.38 20.30
C LEU A 281 0.45 1.04 20.42
N ARG A 282 -0.07 -0.04 19.83
CA ARG A 282 0.60 -1.33 19.79
C ARG A 282 1.89 -1.26 18.96
N VAL A 283 1.93 -0.50 17.87
CA VAL A 283 3.16 -0.32 17.07
C VAL A 283 4.26 0.33 17.92
N ASP A 284 3.93 1.39 18.67
CA ASP A 284 4.88 2.06 19.56
C ASP A 284 5.40 1.10 20.64
N LYS A 285 4.50 0.34 21.29
CA LYS A 285 4.87 -0.67 22.29
C LYS A 285 5.70 -1.82 21.72
N PHE A 286 5.43 -2.23 20.48
CA PHE A 286 6.17 -3.31 19.83
C PHE A 286 7.60 -2.87 19.52
N GLU A 287 7.79 -1.63 19.07
CA GLU A 287 9.13 -1.06 18.88
C GLU A 287 9.92 -1.03 20.20
N GLU A 288 9.30 -0.61 21.30
CA GLU A 288 9.94 -0.62 22.62
C GLU A 288 10.25 -2.06 23.10
N ALA A 289 9.36 -3.02 22.86
CA ALA A 289 9.61 -4.43 23.16
C ALA A 289 10.78 -5.01 22.34
N CYS A 290 10.91 -4.62 21.06
CA CYS A 290 12.07 -4.96 20.23
C CYS A 290 13.36 -4.42 20.85
N LYS A 291 13.38 -3.14 21.26
CA LYS A 291 14.55 -2.50 21.90
C LYS A 291 14.93 -3.18 23.21
N ALA A 292 13.94 -3.62 23.99
CA ALA A 292 14.13 -4.31 25.26
C ALA A 292 14.48 -5.80 25.11
N GLY A 293 14.34 -6.39 23.92
CA GLY A 293 14.54 -7.83 23.70
C GLY A 293 13.41 -8.71 24.26
N GLU A 294 12.23 -8.15 24.48
CA GLU A 294 11.11 -8.80 25.17
C GLU A 294 10.23 -9.61 24.21
N LEU A 295 10.74 -10.76 23.76
CA LEU A 295 10.04 -11.63 22.80
C LEU A 295 8.61 -12.00 23.20
N LEU A 296 8.37 -12.27 24.49
CA LEU A 296 7.04 -12.62 24.98
C LEU A 296 6.07 -11.44 24.85
N GLU A 297 6.53 -10.22 25.07
CA GLU A 297 5.70 -9.02 24.93
C GLU A 297 5.40 -8.72 23.46
N MET A 298 6.40 -8.86 22.57
CA MET A 298 6.20 -8.80 21.12
C MET A 298 5.09 -9.77 20.68
N GLY A 299 5.15 -11.03 21.12
CA GLY A 299 4.14 -12.04 20.79
C GLY A 299 2.74 -11.70 21.30
N LYS A 300 2.61 -11.18 22.53
CA LYS A 300 1.31 -10.72 23.06
C LYS A 300 0.75 -9.55 22.25
N LEU A 301 1.59 -8.61 21.84
CA LEU A 301 1.16 -7.46 21.04
C LEU A 301 0.67 -7.89 19.66
N MET A 302 1.36 -8.82 18.99
CA MET A 302 0.91 -9.40 17.73
C MET A 302 -0.43 -10.15 17.89
N TYR A 303 -0.59 -10.91 18.97
CA TYR A 303 -1.85 -11.60 19.26
C TYR A 303 -3.00 -10.59 19.50
N ALA A 304 -2.74 -9.53 20.26
CA ALA A 304 -3.72 -8.47 20.51
C ALA A 304 -4.09 -7.69 19.23
N SER A 305 -3.12 -7.46 18.34
CA SER A 305 -3.37 -6.90 17.00
C SER A 305 -4.32 -7.82 16.20
N HIS A 306 -4.00 -9.11 16.12
CA HIS A 306 -4.85 -10.09 15.43
C HIS A 306 -6.28 -10.16 16.00
N GLU A 307 -6.43 -10.20 17.33
CA GLU A 307 -7.75 -10.14 17.99
C GLU A 307 -8.50 -8.85 17.64
N SER A 308 -7.81 -7.71 17.60
CA SER A 308 -8.40 -6.44 17.23
C SER A 308 -8.87 -6.45 15.79
N CYS A 309 -8.07 -6.96 14.84
CA CYS A 309 -8.47 -7.12 13.44
C CYS A 309 -9.71 -8.01 13.34
N SER A 310 -9.72 -9.16 14.01
CA SER A 310 -10.86 -10.08 13.99
C SER A 310 -12.15 -9.47 14.54
N LYS A 311 -12.09 -8.79 15.70
CA LYS A 311 -13.27 -8.20 16.36
C LYS A 311 -13.74 -6.90 15.73
N HIS A 312 -12.80 -6.05 15.32
CA HIS A 312 -13.06 -4.67 14.93
C HIS A 312 -12.88 -4.40 13.44
N LEU A 313 -12.40 -5.36 12.67
CA LEU A 313 -12.36 -5.36 11.20
C LEU A 313 -12.80 -6.75 10.67
N PRO A 314 -13.97 -7.27 11.09
CA PRO A 314 -14.36 -8.61 10.71
C PRO A 314 -14.42 -8.74 9.18
N PRO A 315 -14.05 -9.91 8.63
CA PRO A 315 -14.17 -10.18 7.21
C PRO A 315 -15.61 -9.94 6.79
N LEU A 316 -15.78 -9.14 5.74
CA LEU A 316 -17.08 -8.97 5.11
C LEU A 316 -17.30 -10.22 4.26
N HIS A 317 -17.96 -11.22 4.84
CA HIS A 317 -18.40 -12.40 4.11
C HIS A 317 -19.14 -11.95 2.83
N GLN A 318 -18.71 -12.47 1.68
CA GLN A 318 -19.50 -12.45 0.45
C GLN A 318 -20.67 -13.42 0.58
#